data_AF-A0A7S0FY12-F1
#
_entry.id   AF-A0A7S0FY12-F1
#
_cell.length_a   1.000
_cell.length_b   1.000
_cell.length_c   1.000
_cell.angle_alpha   90.00
_cell.angle_beta   90.00
_cell.angle_gamma   90.00
#
_symmetry.space_group_name_H-M   'P 1'
#
loop_
_entity.id
_entity.type
_entity.pdbx_description
1 polymer ?
#
loop_
_entity_poly.entity_id
_entity_poly.type
_entity_poly.pdbx_seq_one_letter_code
_entity_poly.pdbx_strand_id
1 'polypeptide(L)'
;MRTTQEQGARLEDELKTKAVVVQEKAEKADAFAEEVGREKAKVNTEAEKANMEAVKCAQIREQVSEKKEECTRDVKAAVPLVQQAEAALDVLDKKEFNELKAFTRPPPGVDLVCEAAMHLQAGVDPVIEVDKKGRVKDRTWKGSQKMMNDPTRFLQNLKNFKSHIDDGNVPAQNVEEARRLK
;
A
#
# COMPACT_ATOMS: atom_id res chain seq x y z
N MET A 1 -57.22 48.28 -65.49
CA MET A 1 -55.79 48.11 -65.86
C MET A 1 -54.83 48.63 -64.78
N ARG A 2 -55.05 49.78 -64.12
CA ARG A 2 -54.17 50.29 -63.03
C ARG A 2 -54.06 49.38 -61.80
N THR A 3 -55.17 48.81 -61.33
CA THR A 3 -55.21 47.94 -60.14
C THR A 3 -54.41 46.65 -60.30
N THR A 4 -54.32 46.12 -61.52
CA THR A 4 -53.54 44.91 -61.84
C THR A 4 -52.03 45.21 -61.88
N GLN A 5 -51.65 46.42 -62.31
CA GLN A 5 -50.25 46.88 -62.28
C GLN A 5 -49.76 47.14 -60.85
N GLU A 6 -50.57 47.76 -59.99
CA GLU A 6 -50.22 48.00 -58.59
C GLU A 6 -50.08 46.70 -57.79
N GLN A 7 -50.96 45.71 -58.03
CA GLN A 7 -50.83 44.39 -57.41
C GLN A 7 -49.59 43.64 -57.89
N GLY A 8 -49.24 43.73 -59.18
CA GLY A 8 -48.00 43.17 -59.73
C GLY A 8 -46.74 43.78 -59.08
N ALA A 9 -46.70 45.11 -58.95
CA ALA A 9 -45.60 45.81 -58.31
C ALA A 9 -45.46 45.47 -56.81
N ARG A 10 -46.59 45.35 -56.08
CA ARG A 10 -46.60 44.93 -54.67
C ARG A 10 -46.07 43.50 -54.50
N LEU A 11 -46.49 42.60 -55.37
CA LEU A 11 -46.05 41.21 -55.33
C LEU A 11 -44.55 41.11 -55.64
N GLU A 12 -44.02 41.87 -56.60
CA GLU A 12 -42.57 41.93 -56.88
C GLU A 12 -41.76 42.46 -55.68
N ASP A 13 -42.25 43.49 -55.00
CA ASP A 13 -41.59 44.05 -53.83
C ASP A 13 -41.57 43.05 -52.66
N GLU A 14 -42.71 42.41 -52.37
CA GLU A 14 -42.79 41.34 -51.37
C GLU A 14 -41.91 40.13 -51.71
N LEU A 15 -41.77 39.79 -53.00
CA LEU A 15 -40.91 38.69 -53.44
C LEU A 15 -39.44 39.01 -53.21
N LYS A 16 -39.01 40.24 -53.51
CA LYS A 16 -37.65 40.72 -53.21
C LYS A 16 -37.38 40.74 -51.71
N THR A 17 -38.30 41.26 -50.89
CA THR A 17 -38.13 41.28 -49.43
C THR A 17 -38.05 39.87 -48.87
N LYS A 18 -38.93 38.95 -49.30
CA LYS A 18 -38.92 37.55 -48.85
C LYS A 18 -37.67 36.81 -49.30
N ALA A 19 -37.15 37.07 -50.50
CA ALA A 19 -35.89 36.48 -50.97
C ALA A 19 -34.70 36.87 -50.08
N VAL A 20 -34.59 38.15 -49.71
CA VAL A 20 -33.56 38.64 -48.78
C VAL A 20 -33.69 37.98 -47.41
N VAL A 21 -34.91 37.92 -46.85
CA VAL A 21 -35.16 37.29 -45.55
C VAL A 21 -34.87 35.79 -45.56
N VAL A 22 -35.19 35.09 -46.64
CA VAL A 22 -34.86 33.65 -46.79
C VAL A 22 -33.36 33.46 -46.86
N GLN A 23 -32.63 34.30 -47.59
CA GLN A 23 -31.19 34.22 -47.71
C GLN A 23 -30.49 34.47 -46.35
N GLU A 24 -30.88 35.52 -45.62
CA GLU A 24 -30.35 35.78 -44.27
C GLU A 24 -30.65 34.63 -43.29
N LYS A 25 -31.83 34.00 -43.41
CA LYS A 25 -32.20 32.85 -42.58
C LYS A 25 -31.41 31.60 -42.96
N ALA A 26 -31.13 31.38 -44.24
CA ALA A 26 -30.30 30.29 -44.72
C ALA A 26 -28.86 30.44 -44.21
N GLU A 27 -28.27 31.64 -44.34
CA GLU A 27 -26.92 31.93 -43.84
C GLU A 27 -26.80 31.73 -42.32
N LYS A 28 -27.82 32.14 -41.55
CA LYS A 28 -27.86 31.89 -40.09
C LYS A 28 -28.00 30.41 -39.75
N ALA A 29 -28.78 29.65 -40.52
CA ALA A 29 -28.94 28.22 -40.32
C ALA A 29 -27.64 27.47 -40.64
N ASP A 30 -26.93 27.85 -41.70
CA ASP A 30 -25.64 27.27 -42.08
C ASP A 30 -24.56 27.56 -41.04
N ALA A 31 -24.46 28.82 -40.57
CA ALA A 31 -23.54 29.19 -39.49
C ALA A 31 -23.81 28.42 -38.19
N PHE A 32 -25.09 28.23 -37.83
CA PHE A 32 -25.46 27.43 -36.66
C PHE A 32 -25.12 25.94 -36.85
N ALA A 33 -25.32 25.39 -38.04
CA ALA A 33 -24.97 24.01 -38.35
C ALA A 33 -23.46 23.75 -38.22
N GLU A 34 -22.62 24.69 -38.67
CA GLU A 34 -21.16 24.61 -38.50
C GLU A 34 -20.75 24.66 -37.02
N GLU A 35 -21.33 25.56 -36.23
CA GLU A 35 -21.02 25.67 -34.81
C GLU A 35 -21.40 24.40 -34.05
N VAL A 36 -22.59 23.85 -34.28
CA VAL A 36 -23.04 22.58 -33.71
C VAL A 36 -22.13 21.42 -34.13
N GLY A 37 -21.67 21.40 -35.39
CA GLY A 37 -20.71 20.41 -35.87
C GLY A 37 -19.38 20.46 -35.11
N ARG A 38 -18.85 21.67 -34.92
CA ARG A 38 -17.61 21.90 -34.16
C ARG A 38 -17.73 21.53 -32.68
N GLU A 39 -18.85 21.87 -32.04
CA GLU A 39 -19.11 21.50 -30.65
C GLU A 39 -19.27 19.99 -30.47
N LYS A 40 -20.02 19.32 -31.35
CA LYS A 40 -20.13 17.85 -31.35
C LYS A 40 -18.78 17.17 -31.47
N ALA A 41 -17.90 17.65 -32.34
CA ALA A 41 -16.56 17.11 -32.49
C ALA A 41 -15.75 17.23 -31.19
N LYS A 42 -15.78 18.40 -30.53
CA LYS A 42 -15.11 18.61 -29.24
C LYS A 42 -15.65 17.69 -28.15
N VAL A 43 -16.98 17.61 -28.01
CA VAL A 43 -17.63 16.74 -27.02
C VAL A 43 -17.27 15.28 -27.24
N ASN A 44 -17.24 14.81 -28.50
CA ASN A 44 -16.85 13.43 -28.80
C ASN A 44 -15.40 13.14 -28.39
N THR A 45 -14.46 14.05 -28.72
CA THR A 45 -13.05 13.87 -28.33
C THR A 45 -12.86 13.87 -26.81
N GLU A 46 -13.61 14.69 -26.08
CA GLU A 46 -13.52 14.74 -24.61
C GLU A 46 -14.18 13.51 -23.98
N ALA A 47 -15.29 13.03 -24.54
CA ALA A 47 -15.94 11.80 -24.11
C ALA A 47 -15.04 10.57 -24.30
N GLU A 48 -14.32 10.48 -25.42
CA GLU A 48 -13.34 9.42 -25.66
C GLU A 48 -12.19 9.46 -24.65
N LYS A 49 -11.66 10.65 -24.33
CA LYS A 49 -10.63 10.81 -23.29
C LYS A 49 -11.13 10.40 -21.91
N ALA A 50 -12.31 10.87 -21.52
CA ALA A 50 -12.93 10.52 -20.24
C ALA A 50 -13.17 9.01 -20.13
N ASN A 51 -13.61 8.35 -21.21
CA ASN A 51 -13.78 6.91 -21.23
C ASN A 51 -12.45 6.16 -21.11
N MET A 52 -11.40 6.61 -21.80
CA MET A 52 -10.06 6.02 -21.65
C MET A 52 -9.52 6.17 -20.22
N GLU A 53 -9.72 7.32 -19.60
CA GLU A 53 -9.32 7.55 -18.21
C GLU A 53 -10.14 6.69 -17.24
N ALA A 54 -11.45 6.58 -17.44
CA ALA A 54 -12.32 5.70 -16.64
C ALA A 54 -11.86 4.23 -16.69
N VAL A 55 -11.50 3.72 -17.87
CA VAL A 55 -10.97 2.37 -18.03
C VAL A 55 -9.63 2.20 -17.29
N LYS A 56 -8.70 3.15 -17.41
CA LYS A 56 -7.42 3.10 -16.68
C LYS A 56 -7.63 3.12 -15.16
N CYS A 57 -8.50 4.01 -14.68
CA CYS A 57 -8.84 4.10 -13.26
C CYS A 57 -9.49 2.80 -12.74
N ALA A 58 -10.35 2.17 -13.54
CA ALA A 58 -10.95 0.87 -13.18
C ALA A 58 -9.87 -0.23 -13.08
N GLN A 59 -8.94 -0.30 -14.02
CA GLN A 59 -7.82 -1.26 -13.97
C GLN A 59 -6.91 -1.05 -12.76
N ILE A 60 -6.56 0.20 -12.46
CA ILE A 60 -5.75 0.54 -11.28
C ILE A 60 -6.49 0.16 -10.01
N ARG A 61 -7.80 0.44 -9.93
CA ARG A 61 -8.63 0.09 -8.78
C ARG A 61 -8.64 -1.41 -8.53
N GLU A 62 -8.79 -2.22 -9.57
CA GLU A 62 -8.77 -3.68 -9.46
C GLU A 62 -7.42 -4.16 -8.93
N GLN A 63 -6.31 -3.74 -9.55
CA GLN A 63 -4.96 -4.12 -9.13
C GLN A 63 -4.64 -3.70 -7.68
N VAL A 64 -5.10 -2.52 -7.27
CA VAL A 64 -4.92 -2.05 -5.89
C VAL A 64 -5.80 -2.86 -4.93
N SER A 65 -7.01 -3.25 -5.34
CA SER A 65 -7.88 -4.11 -4.53
C SER A 65 -7.24 -5.48 -4.30
N GLU A 66 -6.76 -6.13 -5.36
CA GLU A 66 -6.09 -7.43 -5.27
C GLU A 66 -4.87 -7.37 -4.34
N LYS A 67 -3.97 -6.40 -4.53
CA LYS A 67 -2.80 -6.21 -3.67
C LYS A 67 -3.17 -5.91 -2.22
N LYS A 68 -4.24 -5.13 -2.01
CA LYS A 68 -4.75 -4.84 -0.67
C LYS A 68 -5.29 -6.11 -0.01
N GLU A 69 -6.01 -6.94 -0.73
CA GLU A 69 -6.56 -8.19 -0.22
C GLU A 69 -5.45 -9.19 0.15
N GLU A 70 -4.44 -9.35 -0.71
CA GLU A 70 -3.27 -10.19 -0.44
C GLU A 70 -2.55 -9.74 0.84
N CYS A 71 -2.19 -8.45 0.94
CA CYS A 71 -1.53 -7.90 2.12
C CYS A 71 -2.41 -8.03 3.37
N THR A 72 -3.71 -7.75 3.25
CA THR A 72 -4.65 -7.88 4.37
C THR A 72 -4.76 -9.32 4.85
N ARG A 73 -4.73 -10.30 3.95
CA ARG A 73 -4.75 -11.72 4.31
C ARG A 73 -3.52 -12.09 5.14
N ASP A 74 -2.35 -11.70 4.68
CA ASP A 74 -1.09 -12.07 5.33
C ASP A 74 -0.96 -11.37 6.70
N VAL A 75 -1.38 -10.10 6.80
CA VAL A 75 -1.47 -9.38 8.08
C VAL A 75 -2.46 -10.07 9.02
N LYS A 76 -3.66 -10.43 8.54
CA LYS A 76 -4.67 -11.13 9.35
C LYS A 76 -4.19 -12.49 9.87
N ALA A 77 -3.34 -13.19 9.11
CA ALA A 77 -2.74 -14.44 9.56
C ALA A 77 -1.62 -14.21 10.58
N ALA A 78 -0.84 -13.13 10.45
CA ALA A 78 0.27 -12.82 11.35
C ALA A 78 -0.18 -12.24 12.72
N VAL A 79 -1.21 -11.38 12.75
CA VAL A 79 -1.73 -10.77 13.98
C VAL A 79 -2.03 -11.78 15.10
N PRO A 80 -2.78 -12.87 14.90
CA PRO A 80 -3.06 -13.82 15.96
C PRO A 80 -1.80 -14.54 16.46
N LEU A 81 -0.82 -14.79 15.58
CA LEU A 81 0.44 -15.41 15.97
C LEU A 81 1.26 -14.47 16.87
N VAL A 82 1.29 -13.18 16.55
CA VAL A 82 1.94 -12.15 17.39
C VAL A 82 1.25 -12.06 18.75
N GLN A 83 -0.09 -12.02 18.79
CA GLN A 83 -0.85 -11.98 20.04
C GLN A 83 -0.63 -13.22 20.89
N GLN A 84 -0.56 -14.40 20.26
CA GLN A 84 -0.26 -15.65 20.96
C GLN A 84 1.16 -15.63 21.55
N ALA A 85 2.15 -15.09 20.83
CA ALA A 85 3.50 -14.93 21.32
C ALA A 85 3.57 -13.91 22.48
N GLU A 86 2.90 -12.76 22.36
CA GLU A 86 2.77 -11.75 23.43
C GLU A 86 2.16 -12.38 24.69
N ALA A 87 1.08 -13.17 24.55
CA ALA A 87 0.46 -13.87 25.66
C ALA A 87 1.38 -14.94 26.29
N ALA A 88 2.15 -15.68 25.48
CA ALA A 88 3.13 -16.63 26.00
C ALA A 88 4.24 -15.93 26.80
N LEU A 89 4.70 -14.75 26.36
CA LEU A 89 5.68 -13.93 27.09
C LEU A 89 5.14 -13.37 28.41
N ASP A 90 3.82 -13.20 28.55
CA ASP A 90 3.19 -12.76 29.80
C ASP A 90 3.08 -13.86 30.85
N VAL A 91 3.06 -15.13 30.44
CA VAL A 91 3.05 -16.28 31.37
C VAL A 91 4.45 -16.60 31.91
N LEU A 92 5.52 -16.20 31.20
CA LEU A 92 6.89 -16.49 31.61
C LEU A 92 7.30 -15.70 32.86
N ASP A 93 7.82 -16.41 33.87
CA ASP A 93 8.33 -15.84 35.11
C ASP A 93 9.87 -15.86 35.16
N LYS A 94 10.45 -14.93 35.92
CA LYS A 94 11.90 -14.80 36.16
C LYS A 94 12.49 -16.06 36.79
N LYS A 95 11.70 -16.84 37.53
CA LYS A 95 12.14 -18.08 38.16
C LYS A 95 12.49 -19.14 37.12
N GLU A 96 11.69 -19.26 36.06
CA GLU A 96 11.89 -20.24 35.00
C GLU A 96 13.21 -20.00 34.26
N PHE A 97 13.59 -18.74 34.02
CA PHE A 97 14.90 -18.40 33.45
C PHE A 97 16.06 -18.67 34.41
N ASN A 98 15.87 -18.50 35.72
CA ASN A 98 16.89 -18.82 36.71
C ASN A 98 17.13 -20.34 36.79
N GLU A 99 16.08 -21.14 36.68
CA GLU A 99 16.19 -22.59 36.54
C GLU A 99 16.85 -22.97 35.22
N LEU A 100 16.41 -22.34 34.12
CA LEU A 100 16.92 -22.61 32.78
C LEU A 100 18.43 -22.34 32.66
N LYS A 101 18.93 -21.24 33.22
CA LYS A 101 20.36 -20.92 33.17
C LYS A 101 21.22 -21.79 34.09
N ALA A 102 20.62 -22.44 35.10
CA ALA A 102 21.34 -23.32 36.02
C ALA A 102 21.75 -24.64 35.37
N PHE A 103 21.15 -25.02 34.25
CA PHE A 103 21.55 -26.20 33.50
C PHE A 103 22.96 -26.03 32.91
N THR A 104 23.85 -26.97 33.23
CA THR A 104 25.21 -27.03 32.66
C THR A 104 25.21 -27.42 31.18
N ARG A 105 24.16 -28.13 30.74
CA ARG A 105 23.91 -28.49 29.35
C ARG A 105 22.44 -28.19 29.01
N PRO A 106 22.17 -27.54 27.88
CA PRO A 106 20.81 -27.22 27.48
C PRO A 106 20.03 -28.51 27.18
N PRO A 107 18.73 -28.56 27.49
CA PRO A 107 17.85 -29.60 26.98
C PRO A 107 17.84 -29.60 25.43
N PRO A 108 17.59 -30.75 24.79
CA PRO A 108 17.59 -30.84 23.32
C PRO A 108 16.63 -29.82 22.67
N GLY A 109 17.14 -29.02 21.75
CA GLY A 109 16.37 -28.02 20.99
C GLY A 109 16.22 -26.66 21.70
N VAL A 110 16.42 -26.60 23.02
CA VAL A 110 16.41 -25.34 23.77
C VAL A 110 17.65 -24.50 23.44
N ASP A 111 18.77 -25.16 23.17
CA ASP A 111 19.98 -24.52 22.65
C ASP A 111 19.71 -23.75 21.37
N LEU A 112 19.00 -24.35 20.42
CA LEU A 112 18.65 -23.72 19.15
C LEU A 112 17.68 -22.54 19.34
N VAL A 113 16.68 -22.68 20.20
CA VAL A 113 15.72 -21.60 20.49
C VAL A 113 16.43 -20.42 21.18
N CYS A 114 17.31 -20.71 22.13
CA CYS A 114 18.11 -19.68 22.80
C CYS A 114 19.11 -19.02 21.84
N GLU A 115 19.74 -19.76 20.93
CA GLU A 115 20.62 -19.21 19.90
C GLU A 115 19.82 -18.32 18.93
N ALA A 116 18.63 -18.74 18.51
CA ALA A 116 17.74 -17.93 17.67
C ALA A 116 17.34 -16.62 18.37
N ALA A 117 16.99 -16.66 19.65
CA ALA A 117 16.69 -15.47 20.44
C ALA A 117 17.91 -14.53 20.55
N MET A 118 19.11 -15.08 20.71
CA MET A 118 20.36 -14.29 20.70
C MET A 118 20.60 -13.60 19.36
N HIS A 119 20.37 -14.29 18.25
CA HIS A 119 20.47 -13.69 16.92
C HIS A 119 19.48 -12.54 16.76
N LEU A 120 18.22 -12.74 17.14
CA LEU A 120 17.19 -11.70 17.02
C LEU A 120 17.50 -10.46 17.87
N GLN A 121 18.06 -10.64 19.07
CA GLN A 121 18.43 -9.53 19.96
C GLN A 121 19.85 -8.96 19.70
N ALA A 122 20.61 -9.52 18.77
CA ALA A 122 21.95 -9.03 18.44
C ALA A 122 21.89 -7.63 17.83
N GLY A 123 22.49 -6.66 18.52
CA GLY A 123 22.43 -5.23 18.18
C GLY A 123 21.32 -4.46 18.91
N VAL A 124 20.40 -5.16 19.58
CA VAL A 124 19.36 -4.57 20.44
C VAL A 124 19.74 -4.70 21.91
N ASP A 125 20.12 -5.91 22.36
CA ASP A 125 20.62 -6.12 23.72
C ASP A 125 22.14 -5.89 23.77
N PRO A 126 22.64 -4.92 24.58
CA PRO A 126 24.06 -4.62 24.69
C PRO A 126 24.90 -5.73 25.33
N VAL A 127 24.28 -6.75 25.96
CA VAL A 127 24.99 -7.89 26.53
C VAL A 127 25.37 -8.93 25.48
N ILE A 128 24.71 -8.94 24.33
CA ILE A 128 25.03 -9.85 23.24
C ILE A 128 26.22 -9.28 22.48
N GLU A 129 27.37 -9.94 22.61
CA GLU A 129 28.57 -9.57 21.86
C GLU A 129 28.37 -9.86 20.38
N VAL A 130 28.56 -8.83 19.55
CA VAL A 130 28.52 -8.94 18.10
C VAL A 130 29.92 -8.91 17.48
N ASP A 131 30.09 -9.59 16.36
CA ASP A 131 31.30 -9.54 15.54
C ASP A 131 31.38 -8.22 14.75
N LYS A 132 32.48 -8.02 14.00
CA LYS A 132 32.67 -6.84 13.15
C LYS A 132 31.60 -6.69 12.05
N LYS A 133 30.80 -7.74 11.80
CA LYS A 133 29.71 -7.77 10.83
C LYS A 133 28.34 -7.62 11.51
N GLY A 134 28.26 -7.47 12.83
CA GLY A 134 27.00 -7.34 13.57
C GLY A 134 26.30 -8.66 13.90
N ARG A 135 26.98 -9.80 13.73
CA ARG A 135 26.44 -11.14 14.03
C ARG A 135 26.83 -11.59 15.43
N VAL A 136 26.04 -12.47 16.04
CA VAL A 136 26.37 -13.06 17.35
C VAL A 136 27.75 -13.70 17.33
N LYS A 137 28.63 -13.26 18.23
CA LYS A 137 30.01 -13.72 18.37
C LYS A 137 30.11 -15.03 19.15
N ASP A 138 29.36 -15.16 20.24
CA ASP A 138 29.31 -16.38 21.06
C ASP A 138 27.95 -17.07 20.86
N ARG A 139 27.94 -18.09 19.99
CA ARG A 139 26.75 -18.90 19.67
C ARG A 139 26.60 -20.10 20.59
N THR A 140 27.37 -20.17 21.67
CA THR A 140 27.34 -21.31 22.58
C THR A 140 26.27 -21.13 23.65
N TRP A 141 25.91 -22.23 24.32
CA TRP A 141 25.05 -22.19 25.51
C TRP A 141 25.54 -21.21 26.57
N LYS A 142 26.87 -21.03 26.71
CA LYS A 142 27.42 -20.04 27.65
C LYS A 142 27.06 -18.60 27.27
N GLY A 143 27.02 -18.30 25.98
CA GLY A 143 26.53 -17.04 25.45
C GLY A 143 25.05 -16.82 25.79
N SER A 144 24.23 -17.87 25.62
CA SER A 144 22.81 -17.84 25.99
C SER A 144 22.60 -17.63 27.49
N GLN A 145 23.39 -18.31 28.33
CA GLN A 145 23.38 -18.12 29.79
C GLN A 145 23.77 -16.70 30.20
N LYS A 146 24.72 -16.08 29.48
CA LYS A 146 25.14 -14.69 29.72
C LYS A 146 24.02 -13.70 29.40
N MET A 147 23.30 -13.91 28.30
CA MET A 147 22.10 -13.13 27.95
C MET A 147 21.02 -13.26 29.02
N MET A 148 20.76 -14.47 29.52
CA MET A 148 19.78 -14.75 30.57
C MET A 148 20.26 -14.43 32.00
N ASN A 149 21.46 -13.83 32.17
CA ASN A 149 22.00 -13.57 33.50
C ASN A 149 21.15 -12.58 34.30
N ASP A 150 20.50 -11.63 33.60
CA ASP A 150 19.45 -10.77 34.13
C ASP A 150 18.09 -11.12 33.50
N PRO A 151 17.31 -12.04 34.11
CA PRO A 151 16.00 -12.43 33.62
C PRO A 151 15.00 -11.27 33.51
N THR A 152 15.13 -10.25 34.37
CA THR A 152 14.20 -9.11 34.35
C THR A 152 14.42 -8.30 33.08
N ARG A 153 15.67 -7.97 32.78
CA ARG A 153 16.03 -7.22 31.57
C ARG A 153 15.75 -8.04 30.32
N PHE A 154 16.08 -9.33 30.34
CA PHE A 154 15.84 -10.22 29.19
C PHE A 154 14.35 -10.29 28.84
N LEU A 155 13.47 -10.48 29.83
CA LEU A 155 12.01 -10.46 29.62
C LEU A 155 11.53 -9.10 29.10
N GLN A 156 12.05 -7.99 29.62
CA GLN A 156 11.71 -6.66 29.11
C GLN A 156 12.12 -6.49 27.65
N ASN A 157 13.31 -6.95 27.27
CA ASN A 157 13.80 -6.89 25.90
C ASN A 157 12.96 -7.77 24.96
N LEU A 158 12.48 -8.92 25.42
CA LEU A 158 11.55 -9.76 24.64
C LEU A 158 10.19 -9.08 24.44
N LYS A 159 9.61 -8.49 25.49
CA LYS A 159 8.32 -7.76 25.40
C LYS A 159 8.42 -6.50 24.55
N ASN A 160 9.54 -5.80 24.61
CA ASN A 160 9.79 -4.58 23.82
C ASN A 160 10.35 -4.87 22.42
N PHE A 161 10.57 -6.14 22.07
CA PHE A 161 11.22 -6.50 20.80
C PHE A 161 10.43 -6.02 19.58
N LYS A 162 9.10 -6.03 19.67
CA LYS A 162 8.20 -5.50 18.62
C LYS A 162 8.54 -4.05 18.27
N SER A 163 8.71 -3.19 19.26
CA SER A 163 9.08 -1.79 19.04
C SER A 163 10.44 -1.67 18.33
N HIS A 164 11.41 -2.53 18.69
CA HIS A 164 12.70 -2.55 18.01
C HIS A 164 12.61 -3.01 16.55
N ILE A 165 11.67 -3.90 16.21
CA ILE A 165 11.38 -4.26 14.82
C ILE A 165 10.77 -3.07 14.08
N ASP A 166 9.75 -2.43 14.68
CA ASP A 166 9.05 -1.29 14.07
C ASP A 166 9.97 -0.08 13.84
N ASP A 167 10.94 0.14 14.73
CA ASP A 167 11.98 1.17 14.62
C ASP A 167 13.09 0.81 13.61
N GLY A 168 13.09 -0.41 13.05
CA GLY A 168 14.10 -0.86 12.09
C GLY A 168 15.47 -1.17 12.71
N ASN A 169 15.53 -1.38 14.02
CA ASN A 169 16.78 -1.62 14.76
C ASN A 169 17.27 -3.07 14.66
N VAL A 170 16.48 -3.97 14.08
CA VAL A 170 16.81 -5.41 13.94
C VAL A 170 17.46 -5.66 12.57
N PRO A 171 18.75 -6.03 12.50
CA PRO A 171 19.42 -6.24 11.21
C PRO A 171 18.86 -7.46 10.48
N ALA A 172 18.56 -7.33 9.18
CA ALA A 172 18.00 -8.42 8.36
C ALA A 172 18.89 -9.68 8.36
N GLN A 173 20.21 -9.50 8.33
CA GLN A 173 21.18 -10.60 8.44
C GLN A 173 21.00 -11.45 9.70
N ASN A 174 20.59 -10.85 10.82
CA ASN A 174 20.43 -11.55 12.08
C ASN A 174 19.12 -12.37 12.08
N VAL A 175 18.07 -11.85 11.44
CA VAL A 175 16.82 -12.59 11.18
C VAL A 175 17.09 -13.78 10.25
N GLU A 176 17.93 -13.62 9.23
CA GLU A 176 18.32 -14.71 8.33
C GLU A 176 19.13 -15.80 9.05
N GLU A 177 20.09 -15.42 9.90
CA GLU A 177 20.86 -16.37 10.70
C GLU A 177 19.95 -17.15 11.66
N ALA A 178 19.02 -16.46 12.35
CA ALA A 178 18.02 -17.12 13.21
C ALA A 178 17.15 -18.13 12.44
N ARG A 179 16.75 -17.80 11.20
CA ARG A 179 15.96 -18.69 10.33
C ARG A 179 16.74 -19.91 9.82
N ARG A 180 18.08 -19.83 9.78
CA ARG A 180 18.95 -20.93 9.33
C ARG A 180 19.16 -22.01 10.39
N LEU A 181 18.91 -21.69 11.66
CA LEU A 181 18.94 -22.67 12.75
C LEU A 181 17.81 -23.68 12.53
N LYS A 182 18.18 -24.93 12.26
CA LYS A 182 17.28 -26.06 12.01
C LYS A 182 17.78 -27.28 12.76
#